data_AF-A0A961S115-F1
#
_entry.id   AF-A0A961S115-F1
#
_cell.length_a   1.000
_cell.length_b   1.000
_cell.length_c   1.000
_cell.angle_alpha   90.00
_cell.angle_beta   90.00
_cell.angle_gamma   90.00
#
_symmetry.space_group_name_H-M   'P 1'
#
loop_
_entity.id
_entity.type
_entity.pdbx_description
1 polymer ?
#
loop_
_entity_poly.entity_id
_entity_poly.type
_entity_poly.pdbx_seq_one_letter_code
_entity_poly.pdbx_strand_id
1 'polypeptide(L)'
;MKRIVLMAAAASALAGCKTDSSVRITNDKPQVQMASRSEPIFYNGKTYRLDFGPSGQSGLFDMTVSGMGPKQRNDAVAVATSSLGYFACPDGQKGRLQNEPAYASSKWRMQARCG
;
A
#
# COMPACT_ATOMS: atom_id res chain seq x y z
N MET A 1 56.68 14.32 39.92
CA MET A 1 56.05 13.23 40.69
C MET A 1 54.54 13.42 40.68
N LYS A 2 53.79 12.31 40.56
CA LYS A 2 52.35 12.10 40.86
C LYS A 2 51.26 12.62 39.90
N ARG A 3 50.80 11.63 39.11
CA ARG A 3 49.47 11.33 38.54
C ARG A 3 48.27 11.93 39.29
N ILE A 4 47.30 12.45 38.54
CA ILE A 4 45.85 12.27 38.82
C ILE A 4 45.12 12.01 37.50
N VAL A 5 44.60 10.81 37.36
CA VAL A 5 43.63 10.36 36.36
C VAL A 5 42.25 10.76 36.87
N LEU A 6 41.44 11.42 36.05
CA LEU A 6 40.01 11.58 36.28
C LEU A 6 39.26 11.19 35.01
N MET A 7 38.83 9.93 34.98
CA MET A 7 37.69 9.47 34.20
C MET A 7 36.46 10.25 34.63
N ALA A 8 35.79 10.92 33.70
CA ALA A 8 34.41 11.37 33.87
C ALA A 8 33.59 10.78 32.73
N ALA A 9 32.89 9.69 33.05
CA ALA A 9 31.92 9.05 32.18
C ALA A 9 30.71 10.00 32.00
N ALA A 10 30.47 10.45 30.77
CA ALA A 10 29.24 11.14 30.41
C ALA A 10 28.12 10.11 30.31
N ALA A 11 27.36 9.96 31.40
CA ALA A 11 26.14 9.19 31.44
C ALA A 11 25.03 9.95 30.66
N SER A 12 24.77 9.51 29.43
CA SER A 12 23.60 9.94 28.67
C SER A 12 22.34 9.40 29.33
N ALA A 13 21.67 10.25 30.12
CA ALA A 13 20.32 10.00 30.63
C ALA A 13 19.34 10.01 29.45
N LEU A 14 19.09 8.83 28.87
CA LEU A 14 17.95 8.63 27.97
C LEU A 14 16.69 8.77 28.81
N ALA A 15 15.99 9.88 28.62
CA ALA A 15 14.64 10.11 29.11
C ALA A 15 13.77 8.92 28.69
N GLY A 16 13.41 8.08 29.65
CA GLY A 16 12.45 7.02 29.45
C GLY A 16 11.08 7.63 29.14
N CYS A 17 10.62 7.48 27.91
CA CYS A 17 9.22 7.71 27.56
C CYS A 17 8.35 6.81 28.45
N LYS A 18 7.62 7.42 29.37
CA LYS A 18 6.51 6.76 30.06
C LYS A 18 5.38 6.62 29.05
N THR A 19 5.34 5.49 28.36
CA THR A 19 4.14 5.09 27.63
C THR A 19 3.21 4.46 28.65
N ASP A 20 2.27 5.24 29.17
CA ASP A 20 1.09 4.71 29.83
C ASP A 20 0.33 3.85 28.82
N SER A 21 0.57 2.55 28.87
CA SER A 21 -0.15 1.56 28.08
C SER A 21 -1.55 1.36 28.66
N SER A 22 -2.44 2.33 28.47
CA SER A 22 -3.87 2.08 28.61
C SER A 22 -4.32 1.23 27.42
N VAL A 23 -4.18 -0.10 27.56
CA VAL A 23 -4.75 -1.04 26.59
C VAL A 23 -6.27 -1.00 26.77
N ARG A 24 -6.94 -0.12 26.02
CA ARG A 24 -8.37 -0.29 25.75
C ARG A 24 -8.50 -1.48 24.82
N ILE A 25 -9.01 -2.59 25.35
CA ILE A 25 -9.51 -3.69 24.54
C ILE A 25 -10.83 -3.20 23.94
N THR A 26 -10.78 -2.44 22.85
CA THR A 26 -11.89 -2.44 21.92
C THR A 26 -11.77 -3.70 21.07
N ASN A 27 -12.88 -4.41 20.91
CA ASN A 27 -13.04 -5.50 19.95
C ASN A 27 -13.10 -4.94 18.51
N ASP A 28 -12.18 -4.03 18.19
CA ASP A 28 -11.97 -3.54 16.85
C ASP A 28 -10.97 -4.51 16.23
N LYS A 29 -11.43 -5.40 15.35
CA LYS A 29 -10.52 -6.09 14.43
C LYS A 29 -9.63 -5.02 13.83
N PRO A 30 -8.29 -5.09 13.96
CA PRO A 30 -7.42 -4.20 13.22
C PRO A 30 -7.77 -4.39 11.75
N GLN A 31 -8.45 -3.42 11.16
CA GLN A 31 -8.56 -3.38 9.72
C GLN A 31 -7.14 -3.15 9.27
N VAL A 32 -6.48 -4.21 8.82
CA VAL A 32 -5.15 -4.12 8.20
C VAL A 32 -5.36 -3.23 6.99
N GLN A 33 -5.12 -1.93 7.17
CA GLN A 33 -5.14 -0.97 6.09
C GLN A 33 -3.97 -1.36 5.20
N MET A 34 -4.30 -1.96 4.06
CA MET A 34 -3.31 -2.34 3.08
C MET A 34 -2.53 -1.08 2.69
N ALA A 35 -1.21 -1.12 2.82
CA ALA A 35 -0.36 -0.02 2.40
C ALA A 35 -0.34 0.10 0.88
N SER A 36 -0.16 1.33 0.38
CA SER A 36 0.11 1.55 -1.04
C SER A 36 1.41 0.87 -1.44
N ARG A 37 1.41 0.18 -2.58
CA ARG A 37 2.58 -0.53 -3.11
C ARG A 37 2.55 -0.61 -4.64
N SER A 38 3.69 -0.98 -5.20
CA SER A 38 3.91 -1.09 -6.64
C SER A 38 4.35 -2.50 -6.97
N GLU A 39 3.61 -3.17 -7.85
CA GLU A 39 3.85 -4.56 -8.23
C GLU A 39 4.13 -4.68 -9.74
N PRO A 40 5.13 -5.48 -10.14
CA PRO A 40 5.29 -5.87 -11.53
C PRO A 40 4.25 -6.94 -11.88
N ILE A 41 3.43 -6.68 -12.90
CA ILE A 41 2.39 -7.61 -13.35
C ILE A 41 2.75 -8.14 -14.73
N PHE A 42 2.93 -9.45 -14.83
CA PHE A 42 3.10 -10.13 -16.11
C PHE A 42 1.75 -10.40 -16.77
N TYR A 43 1.55 -9.90 -17.98
CA TYR A 43 0.30 -10.04 -18.72
C TYR A 43 0.56 -10.04 -20.23
N ASN A 44 -0.01 -10.99 -20.97
CA ASN A 44 0.14 -11.14 -22.43
C ASN A 44 1.61 -11.03 -22.92
N GLY A 45 2.53 -11.72 -22.23
CA GLY A 45 3.94 -11.76 -22.63
C GLY A 45 4.76 -10.51 -22.29
N LYS A 46 4.19 -9.54 -21.56
CA LYS A 46 4.88 -8.31 -21.15
C LYS A 46 4.70 -8.04 -19.66
N THR A 47 5.67 -7.35 -19.07
CA THR A 47 5.57 -6.88 -17.68
C THR A 47 5.13 -5.42 -17.64
N TYR A 48 4.06 -5.16 -16.92
CA TYR A 48 3.52 -3.84 -16.63
C TYR A 48 3.74 -3.49 -15.16
N ARG A 49 3.60 -2.22 -14.81
CA ARG A 49 3.68 -1.78 -13.40
C ARG A 49 2.31 -1.37 -12.91
N LEU A 50 1.84 -2.01 -11.85
CA LEU A 50 0.64 -1.64 -11.13
C LEU A 50 1.01 -0.93 -9.84
N ASP A 51 0.60 0.33 -9.71
CA ASP A 51 0.59 1.03 -8.42
C ASP A 51 -0.82 0.94 -7.84
N PHE A 52 -0.98 0.50 -6.59
CA PHE A 52 -2.29 0.44 -5.96
C PHE A 52 -2.24 0.69 -4.46
N GLY A 53 -3.34 1.20 -3.91
CA GLY A 53 -3.48 1.49 -2.48
C GLY A 53 -4.89 1.94 -2.14
N PRO A 54 -5.19 2.12 -0.85
CA PRO A 54 -6.49 2.58 -0.41
C PRO A 54 -6.77 3.99 -0.95
N SER A 55 -7.90 4.13 -1.62
CA SER A 55 -8.54 5.43 -1.84
C SER A 55 -9.10 5.87 -0.49
N GLY A 56 -9.08 7.15 -0.11
CA GLY A 56 -9.53 7.63 1.21
C GLY A 56 -10.97 7.29 1.60
N GLN A 57 -11.71 6.56 0.75
CA GLN A 57 -13.02 5.98 1.00
C GLN A 57 -12.91 4.50 1.38
N SER A 58 -13.67 4.08 2.39
CA SER A 58 -13.64 2.70 2.90
C SER A 58 -13.91 1.66 1.82
N GLY A 59 -12.98 0.71 1.66
CA GLY A 59 -13.10 -0.41 0.73
C GLY A 59 -12.87 -0.07 -0.74
N LEU A 60 -12.46 1.17 -1.04
CA LEU A 60 -12.09 1.60 -2.38
C LEU A 60 -10.56 1.64 -2.51
N PHE A 61 -10.06 1.26 -3.67
CA PHE A 61 -8.63 1.26 -3.99
C PHE A 61 -8.37 2.11 -5.22
N ASP A 62 -7.43 3.04 -5.12
CA ASP A 62 -6.87 3.75 -6.26
C ASP A 62 -5.83 2.85 -6.93
N MET A 63 -5.92 2.72 -8.25
CA MET A 63 -5.08 1.85 -9.05
C MET A 63 -4.55 2.58 -10.28
N THR A 64 -3.27 2.38 -10.59
CA THR A 64 -2.63 2.95 -11.77
C THR A 64 -1.80 1.91 -12.49
N VAL A 65 -2.08 1.66 -13.76
CA VAL A 65 -1.31 0.74 -14.61
C VAL A 65 -0.43 1.55 -15.56
N SER A 66 0.88 1.34 -15.47
CA SER A 66 1.90 1.96 -16.31
C SER A 66 2.48 0.96 -17.31
N GLY A 67 2.94 1.47 -18.46
CA GLY A 67 3.54 0.66 -19.53
C GLY A 67 2.52 0.16 -20.57
N MET A 68 1.25 0.50 -20.41
CA MET A 68 0.19 0.25 -21.39
C MET A 68 -0.16 1.51 -22.18
N GLY A 69 -0.48 1.34 -23.47
CA GLY A 69 -0.92 2.40 -24.35
C GLY A 69 -2.41 2.75 -24.22
N PRO A 70 -2.86 3.85 -24.85
CA PRO A 70 -4.25 4.33 -24.79
C PRO A 70 -5.26 3.40 -25.47
N LYS A 71 -4.81 2.46 -26.31
CA LYS A 71 -5.68 1.45 -26.95
C LYS A 71 -5.87 0.20 -26.09
N GLN A 72 -5.15 0.08 -24.98
CA GLN A 72 -5.12 -1.13 -24.14
C GLN A 72 -6.02 -0.99 -22.90
N ARG A 73 -7.16 -0.32 -23.04
CA ARG A 73 -8.12 -0.09 -21.94
C ARG A 73 -8.51 -1.40 -21.25
N ASN A 74 -8.92 -2.40 -22.03
CA ASN A 74 -9.42 -3.66 -21.50
C ASN A 74 -8.32 -4.49 -20.81
N ASP A 75 -7.10 -4.47 -21.36
CA ASP A 75 -5.94 -5.11 -20.73
C ASP A 75 -5.62 -4.45 -19.38
N ALA A 76 -5.66 -3.11 -19.31
CA ALA A 76 -5.41 -2.37 -18.08
C ALA A 76 -6.48 -2.68 -17.01
N VAL A 77 -7.75 -2.76 -17.41
CA VAL A 77 -8.87 -3.16 -16.56
C VAL A 77 -8.66 -4.58 -16.02
N ALA A 78 -8.29 -5.52 -16.89
CA ALA A 78 -8.05 -6.90 -16.51
C ALA A 78 -6.88 -7.02 -15.53
N VAL A 79 -5.76 -6.35 -15.79
CA VAL A 79 -4.60 -6.31 -14.90
C VAL A 79 -4.97 -5.72 -13.54
N ALA A 80 -5.67 -4.58 -13.50
CA ALA A 80 -6.04 -3.95 -12.24
C ALA A 80 -7.00 -4.82 -11.41
N THR A 81 -8.11 -5.28 -12.00
CA THR A 81 -9.13 -6.04 -11.27
C THR A 81 -8.67 -7.43 -10.83
N SER A 82 -7.87 -8.11 -11.64
CA SER A 82 -7.26 -9.41 -11.26
C SER A 82 -6.24 -9.25 -10.13
N SER A 83 -5.36 -8.25 -10.23
CA SER A 83 -4.35 -7.98 -9.20
C SER A 83 -5.00 -7.56 -7.89
N LEU A 84 -6.06 -6.76 -7.92
CA LEU A 84 -6.80 -6.40 -6.71
C LEU A 84 -7.39 -7.65 -6.03
N GLY A 85 -7.99 -8.54 -6.83
CA GLY A 85 -8.48 -9.83 -6.36
C GLY A 85 -7.41 -10.65 -5.64
N TYR A 86 -6.18 -10.66 -6.17
CA TYR A 86 -5.07 -11.43 -5.60
C TYR A 86 -4.44 -10.78 -4.36
N PHE A 87 -4.26 -9.45 -4.35
CA PHE A 87 -3.46 -8.78 -3.33
C PHE A 87 -4.26 -8.14 -2.18
N ALA A 88 -5.54 -7.83 -2.40
CA ALA A 88 -6.33 -7.01 -1.49
C ALA A 88 -7.67 -7.66 -1.11
N CYS A 89 -8.27 -8.42 -2.01
CA CYS A 89 -9.60 -8.96 -1.78
C CYS A 89 -9.56 -10.21 -0.90
N PRO A 90 -10.58 -10.39 -0.04
CA PRO A 90 -10.80 -11.66 0.65
C PRO A 90 -10.93 -12.82 -0.34
N ASP A 91 -10.55 -14.02 0.09
CA ASP A 91 -10.62 -15.22 -0.73
C ASP A 91 -11.98 -15.39 -1.43
N GLY A 92 -11.93 -15.64 -2.73
CA GLY A 92 -13.12 -15.82 -3.56
C GLY A 92 -13.77 -14.53 -4.06
N GLN A 93 -13.34 -13.34 -3.60
CA GLN A 93 -13.80 -12.07 -4.16
C GLN A 93 -12.93 -11.59 -5.33
N LYS A 94 -13.57 -10.91 -6.29
CA LYS A 94 -12.87 -10.27 -7.41
C LYS A 94 -12.82 -8.77 -7.19
N GLY A 95 -11.86 -8.12 -7.85
CA GLY A 95 -11.91 -6.67 -7.99
C GLY A 95 -13.00 -6.25 -8.97
N ARG A 96 -13.79 -5.23 -8.62
CA ARG A 96 -14.75 -4.57 -9.50
C ARG A 96 -14.41 -3.10 -9.62
N LEU A 97 -14.34 -2.62 -10.86
CA LEU A 97 -14.21 -1.20 -11.16
C LEU A 97 -15.40 -0.40 -10.60
N GLN A 98 -15.10 0.80 -10.13
CA GLN A 98 -16.09 1.74 -9.60
C GLN A 98 -16.23 3.00 -10.45
N ASN A 99 -15.24 3.28 -11.31
CA ASN A 99 -15.24 4.38 -12.25
C ASN A 99 -14.84 3.90 -13.65
N GLU A 100 -15.07 4.77 -14.65
CA GLU A 100 -14.54 4.53 -15.99
C GLU A 100 -13.01 4.71 -15.99
N PRO A 101 -12.24 3.77 -16.58
CA PRO A 101 -10.79 3.91 -16.69
C PRO A 101 -10.40 5.16 -17.48
N ALA A 102 -9.51 5.97 -16.93
CA ALA A 102 -9.02 7.18 -17.57
C ALA A 102 -7.56 7.01 -17.97
N TYR A 103 -7.21 7.33 -19.22
CA TYR A 103 -5.82 7.37 -19.66
C TYR A 103 -5.27 8.79 -19.53
N ALA A 104 -4.27 8.96 -18.67
CA ALA A 104 -3.62 10.25 -18.45
C ALA A 104 -2.15 10.07 -18.07
N SER A 105 -1.29 10.98 -18.53
CA SER A 105 0.15 10.94 -18.21
C SER A 105 0.81 9.58 -18.49
N SER A 106 0.46 8.97 -19.63
CA SER A 106 0.95 7.65 -20.06
C SER A 106 0.61 6.48 -19.12
N LYS A 107 -0.48 6.60 -18.36
CA LYS A 107 -0.95 5.60 -17.40
C LYS A 107 -2.47 5.47 -17.44
N TRP A 108 -2.96 4.26 -17.15
CA TRP A 108 -4.38 4.03 -16.89
C TRP A 108 -4.67 4.21 -15.42
N ARG A 109 -5.62 5.08 -15.08
CA ARG A 109 -6.07 5.36 -13.71
C ARG A 109 -7.47 4.81 -13.50
N MET A 110 -7.65 4.10 -12.39
CA MET A 110 -8.85 3.35 -12.07
C MET A 110 -9.08 3.36 -10.56
N GLN A 111 -10.34 3.15 -10.17
CA GLN A 111 -10.76 2.88 -8.81
C GLN A 111 -11.52 1.57 -8.80
N ALA A 112 -11.21 0.71 -7.86
CA ALA A 112 -11.86 -0.58 -7.74
C ALA A 112 -12.09 -0.96 -6.28
N ARG A 113 -13.04 -1.86 -6.05
CA ARG A 113 -13.36 -2.43 -4.74
C ARG A 113 -13.45 -3.95 -4.86
N CYS A 114 -13.41 -4.63 -3.73
CA CYS A 114 -13.72 -6.05 -3.68
C CYS A 114 -15.24 -6.28 -3.69
N GLY A 115 -15.72 -7.24 -4.49
CA GLY A 115 -17.14 -7.62 -4.56
C GLY A 115 -17.54 -8.42 -5.78
#